data_AF-A0A948Z5H9-F1
#
_entry.id   AF-A0A948Z5H9-F1
#
_cell.length_a   1.000
_cell.length_b   1.000
_cell.length_c   1.000
_cell.angle_alpha   90.00
_cell.angle_beta   90.00
_cell.angle_gamma   90.00
#
_symmetry.space_group_name_H-M   'P 1'
#
loop_
_entity.id
_entity.type
_entity.pdbx_description
1 polymer ?
#
loop_
_entity_poly.entity_id
_entity_poly.type
_entity_poly.pdbx_seq_one_letter_code
_entity_poly.pdbx_strand_id
1 'polypeptide(L)' 'MLTKDQIKKKLKSDSEYELPDSASDQEWDWYVEAKDEIKAGHEDYEGVDNQYRQDEDSWKDEDYNEDWENNY' A
#
# COMPACT_ATOMS: atom_id res chain seq x y z
N MET A 1 -24.28 5.94 6.60
CA MET A 1 -23.67 4.66 6.98
C MET A 1 -23.96 3.64 5.91
N LEU A 2 -22.95 3.37 5.08
CA LEU A 2 -22.92 2.25 4.14
C LEU A 2 -22.49 0.97 4.88
N THR A 3 -22.85 -0.20 4.38
CA THR A 3 -22.33 -1.48 4.89
C THR A 3 -21.19 -2.01 4.02
N LYS A 4 -20.35 -2.91 4.57
CA LYS A 4 -19.27 -3.60 3.82
C LYS A 4 -19.77 -4.19 2.49
N ASP A 5 -20.94 -4.83 2.48
CA ASP A 5 -21.58 -5.33 1.24
C ASP A 5 -21.92 -4.24 0.21
N GLN A 6 -22.41 -3.08 0.66
CA GLN A 6 -22.72 -1.97 -0.24
C GLN A 6 -21.45 -1.37 -0.84
N ILE A 7 -20.40 -1.22 -0.04
CA ILE A 7 -19.09 -0.73 -0.47
C ILE A 7 -18.47 -1.70 -1.48
N LYS A 8 -18.43 -3.01 -1.15
CA LYS A 8 -17.94 -4.07 -2.03
C LYS A 8 -18.74 -4.17 -3.34
N LYS A 9 -20.06 -3.99 -3.29
CA LYS A 9 -20.91 -3.97 -4.50
C LYS A 9 -20.61 -2.76 -5.39
N LYS A 10 -20.34 -1.58 -4.81
CA LYS A 10 -19.91 -0.41 -5.56
C LYS A 10 -18.54 -0.61 -6.19
N LEU A 11 -17.52 -0.99 -5.42
CA LEU A 11 -16.16 -1.27 -5.91
C LEU A 11 -16.13 -2.34 -7.03
N LYS A 12 -17.04 -3.32 -7.01
CA LYS A 12 -17.19 -4.30 -8.11
C LYS A 12 -17.84 -3.75 -9.39
N SER A 13 -18.64 -2.69 -9.27
CA SER A 13 -19.31 -2.04 -10.40
C SER A 13 -18.52 -0.83 -10.94
N ASP A 14 -17.65 -0.27 -10.11
CA ASP A 14 -16.91 0.96 -10.31
C ASP A 14 -15.61 0.83 -9.49
N SER A 15 -14.52 0.44 -10.14
CA SER A 15 -13.21 0.21 -9.51
C SER A 15 -12.54 1.49 -9.03
N GLU A 16 -13.02 2.65 -9.48
CA GLU A 16 -12.56 3.99 -9.10
C GLU A 16 -13.44 4.60 -8.01
N TYR A 17 -14.46 3.88 -7.52
CA TYR A 17 -15.29 4.34 -6.43
C TYR A 17 -14.45 4.61 -5.17
N GLU A 18 -14.63 5.80 -4.60
CA GLU A 18 -14.06 6.22 -3.31
C GLU A 18 -15.18 6.51 -2.32
N LEU A 19 -14.88 6.38 -1.03
CA LEU A 19 -15.79 6.84 0.02
C LEU A 19 -15.80 8.38 0.08
N PRO A 20 -16.96 9.00 0.41
CA PRO A 20 -16.99 10.43 0.68
C PRO A 20 -16.19 10.75 1.95
N ASP A 21 -15.58 11.94 2.03
CA ASP A 21 -14.83 12.40 3.22
C ASP A 21 -15.65 12.40 4.52
N SER A 22 -16.98 12.39 4.42
CA SER A 22 -17.90 12.26 5.55
C SER A 22 -18.11 10.82 6.06
N ALA A 23 -17.40 9.83 5.50
CA ALA A 23 -17.45 8.45 5.94
C ALA A 23 -16.72 8.27 7.28
N SER A 24 -17.27 7.42 8.14
CA SER A 24 -16.66 7.06 9.42
C SER A 24 -15.44 6.16 9.25
N ASP A 25 -14.55 6.11 10.25
CA ASP A 25 -13.36 5.23 10.23
C ASP A 25 -13.73 3.77 9.97
N GLN A 26 -14.85 3.31 10.52
CA GLN A 26 -15.40 1.96 10.30
C GLN A 26 -15.85 1.72 8.85
N GLU A 27 -16.33 2.75 8.14
CA GLU A 27 -16.62 2.64 6.72
C GLU A 27 -15.32 2.58 5.90
N TRP A 28 -14.29 3.34 6.29
CA TRP A 28 -12.95 3.29 5.67
C TRP A 28 -12.27 1.93 5.84
N ASP A 29 -12.30 1.32 7.02
CA ASP A 29 -11.82 -0.05 7.25
C ASP A 29 -12.47 -1.03 6.25
N TRP A 30 -13.80 -1.01 6.16
CA TRP A 30 -14.55 -1.85 5.22
C TRP A 30 -14.26 -1.56 3.75
N TYR A 31 -13.89 -0.33 3.41
CA TYR A 31 -13.48 0.05 2.06
C TYR A 31 -12.11 -0.51 1.71
N VAL A 32 -11.14 -0.38 2.61
CA VAL A 32 -9.79 -0.95 2.43
C VAL A 32 -9.87 -2.47 2.30
N GLU A 33 -10.57 -3.15 3.22
CA GLU A 33 -10.81 -4.60 3.11
C GLU A 33 -11.48 -4.98 1.79
N ALA A 34 -12.54 -4.28 1.38
CA ALA A 34 -13.27 -4.63 0.16
C ALA A 34 -12.44 -4.37 -1.12
N LYS A 35 -11.59 -3.33 -1.12
CA LYS A 35 -10.68 -3.01 -2.23
C LYS A 35 -9.55 -4.03 -2.33
N ASP A 36 -9.00 -4.44 -1.19
CA ASP A 36 -7.98 -5.49 -1.10
C ASP A 36 -8.56 -6.85 -1.53
N GLU A 37 -9.73 -7.26 -1.01
CA GLU A 37 -10.42 -8.50 -1.44
C GLU A 37 -10.72 -8.54 -2.96
N ILE A 38 -10.99 -7.39 -3.59
CA ILE A 38 -11.22 -7.29 -5.04
C ILE A 38 -9.90 -7.33 -5.83
N LYS A 39 -8.84 -6.73 -5.30
CA LYS A 39 -7.50 -6.72 -5.92
C LYS A 39 -6.80 -8.08 -5.77
N ALA A 40 -6.76 -8.63 -4.56
CA ALA A 40 -6.23 -9.96 -4.26
C ALA A 40 -7.04 -11.07 -4.95
N GLY A 41 -8.35 -10.89 -5.13
CA GLY A 41 -9.19 -11.75 -5.98
C GLY A 41 -8.84 -11.72 -7.47
N HIS A 42 -7.91 -10.86 -7.88
CA HIS A 42 -7.32 -10.79 -9.23
C HIS A 42 -5.86 -11.30 -9.26
N GLU A 43 -5.26 -11.63 -8.10
CA GLU A 43 -3.84 -12.02 -7.92
C GLU A 43 -3.66 -13.53 -7.66
N ASP A 44 -4.64 -14.36 -8.04
CA ASP A 44 -4.48 -15.84 -8.12
C ASP A 44 -3.53 -16.28 -9.27
N TYR A 45 -2.96 -15.33 -10.01
CA TYR A 45 -1.84 -15.52 -10.92
C TYR A 45 -0.73 -14.46 -10.68
N GLU A 46 0.45 -14.96 -10.33
CA GLU A 46 1.77 -14.29 -10.41
C GLU A 46 2.18 -13.24 -9.35
N GLY A 47 2.10 -13.64 -8.07
CA GLY A 47 3.31 -13.64 -7.21
C GLY A 47 3.54 -12.48 -6.23
N VAL A 48 4.58 -12.67 -5.41
CA VAL A 48 5.06 -11.78 -4.32
C VAL A 48 4.07 -11.73 -3.14
N ASP A 49 4.22 -12.59 -2.13
CA ASP A 49 5.14 -12.35 -1.00
C ASP A 49 5.26 -10.85 -0.65
N ASN A 50 4.13 -10.21 -0.36
CA ASN A 50 4.01 -8.78 -0.10
C ASN A 50 4.58 -8.44 1.29
N GLN A 51 5.89 -8.64 1.43
CA GLN A 51 6.67 -8.15 2.56
C GLN A 51 6.56 -6.64 2.59
N TYR A 52 5.98 -6.16 3.69
CA TYR A 52 6.26 -4.84 4.24
C TYR A 52 7.79 -4.62 4.31
N ARG A 53 8.35 -4.01 3.27
CA ARG A 53 9.66 -3.33 3.30
C ARG A 53 9.44 -1.85 3.01
N GLN A 54 8.75 -1.23 3.95
CA GLN A 54 8.69 0.21 4.12
C GLN A 54 9.83 0.61 5.05
N ASP A 55 11.07 0.55 4.55
CA ASP A 55 12.23 1.18 5.19
C ASP A 55 12.92 2.07 4.16
N GLU A 56 12.36 3.27 4.11
CA GLU A 56 12.73 4.43 3.31
C GLU A 56 13.97 5.11 3.96
N ASP A 57 15.15 4.49 3.86
CA ASP A 57 16.40 5.19 4.18
C ASP A 57 16.96 5.87 2.93
N SER A 58 16.66 7.16 2.84
CA SER A 58 16.90 8.04 1.71
C SER A 58 18.25 8.75 1.79
N TRP A 59 18.63 9.37 0.67
CA TRP A 59 19.73 10.34 0.51
C TRP A 59 21.15 9.76 0.41
N LYS A 60 21.62 9.74 -0.85
CA LYS A 60 23.02 10.10 -1.12
C LYS A 60 23.25 11.52 -0.64
N ASP A 61 24.26 11.72 0.17
CA ASP A 61 25.16 12.88 0.27
C ASP A 61 26.38 12.33 1.02
N GLU A 62 27.66 12.62 0.81
CA GLU A 62 28.52 13.30 -0.16
C GLU A 62 29.95 12.81 0.25
N ASP A 63 30.98 13.12 -0.54
CA ASP A 63 32.41 12.88 -0.23
C ASP A 63 32.82 13.12 1.24
N TYR A 64 33.71 12.28 1.80
CA TYR A 64 34.89 12.74 2.59
C TYR A 64 35.92 11.61 2.82
N ASN A 65 37.21 11.97 2.72
CA ASN A 65 38.46 11.29 3.16
C ASN A 65 38.30 10.25 4.30
N GLU A 66 39.12 9.22 4.50
CA GLU A 66 40.48 8.86 4.07
C GLU A 66 40.56 7.29 4.14
N ASP A 67 41.56 6.53 3.69
CA ASP A 67 42.96 6.79 3.32
C ASP A 67 43.40 5.81 2.19
N TRP A 68 44.51 6.10 1.50
CA TRP A 68 45.34 5.11 0.80
C TRP A 68 46.81 5.51 0.95
N GLU A 69 47.41 5.26 2.12
CA GLU A 69 48.83 4.94 2.33
C GLU A 69 49.14 4.78 3.82
N ASN A 70 49.46 3.55 4.26
CA ASN A 70 50.41 3.37 5.36
C ASN A 70 51.27 2.13 5.17
N ASN A 71 52.55 2.39 4.87
CA ASN A 71 53.62 1.41 4.93
C ASN A 71 53.81 0.93 6.37
N TYR A 72 53.89 -0.39 6.60
CA TYR A 72 54.78 -0.99 7.60
C TYR A 72 55.02 -2.49 7.32
#